data_AF-A0A9D6DLG5-F1
#
_entry.id   AF-A0A9D6DLG5-F1
#
_cell.length_a   1.000
_cell.length_b   1.000
_cell.length_c   1.000
_cell.angle_alpha   90.00
_cell.angle_beta   90.00
_cell.angle_gamma   90.00
#
_symmetry.space_group_name_H-M   'P 1'
#
loop_
_entity.id
_entity.type
_entity.pdbx_description
1 polymer ?
#
loop_
_entity_poly.entity_id
_entity_poly.type
_entity_poly.pdbx_seq_one_letter_code
_entity_poly.pdbx_strand_id
1 'polypeptide(L)' 'MGIVWYERDGQIKVSLRSNGTVNVAKFAEKFGGGGHKAAAGFAVPVNKGVPWKRL' A
#
# COMPACT_ATOMS: atom_id res chain seq x y z
N MET A 1 12.81 -3.12 1.31
CA MET A 1 11.38 -2.74 1.36
C MET A 1 10.67 -3.54 0.27
N GLY A 2 9.58 -4.21 0.62
CA GLY A 2 8.80 -5.04 -0.30
C GLY A 2 7.41 -4.45 -0.51
N ILE A 3 6.95 -4.44 -1.76
CA ILE A 3 5.63 -3.99 -2.15
C ILE A 3 5.04 -5.09 -3.02
N VAL A 4 3.88 -5.59 -2.64
CA VAL A 4 3.05 -6.48 -3.48
C VAL A 4 1.71 -5.83 -3.63
N TRP A 5 1.19 -5.81 -4.85
CA TRP A 5 -0.15 -5.34 -5.12
C TRP A 5 -0.88 -6.28 -6.06
N TYR A 6 -2.20 -6.30 -5.94
CA TYR A 6 -3.09 -7.00 -6.84
C TYR A 6 -4.39 -6.24 -6.97
N GLU A 7 -5.07 -6.44 -8.10
CA GLU A 7 -6.40 -5.91 -8.32
C GLU A 7 -7.44 -6.96 -7.95
N ARG A 8 -8.47 -6.54 -7.19
CA ARG A 8 -9.62 -7.37 -6.83
C ARG A 8 -10.81 -6.48 -6.47
N ASP A 9 -12.00 -6.84 -6.96
CA ASP A 9 -13.27 -6.17 -6.63
C ASP A 9 -13.24 -4.65 -6.89
N GLY A 10 -12.64 -4.23 -8.01
CA GLY A 10 -12.51 -2.81 -8.37
C GLY A 10 -11.53 -2.01 -7.50
N GLN A 11 -10.73 -2.68 -6.67
CA GLN A 11 -9.70 -2.07 -5.83
C GLN A 11 -8.32 -2.64 -6.13
N ILE A 12 -7.31 -1.79 -6.06
CA ILE A 12 -5.92 -2.19 -5.97
C ILE A 12 -5.58 -2.32 -4.49
N LYS A 13 -5.29 -3.55 -4.07
CA LYS A 13 -4.87 -3.87 -2.70
C LYS A 13 -3.35 -3.92 -2.65
N VAL A 14 -2.77 -3.16 -1.72
CA VAL A 14 -1.32 -2.98 -1.59
C VAL A 14 -0.87 -3.50 -0.23
N SER A 15 0.11 -4.40 -0.24
CA SER A 15 0.79 -4.89 0.95
C SER A 15 2.23 -4.39 0.99
N LEU A 16 2.62 -3.81 2.12
CA LEU A 16 3.93 -3.23 2.36
C LEU A 16 4.67 -4.02 3.43
N ARG A 17 5.97 -4.24 3.22
CA ARG A 17 6.87 -4.85 4.20
C ARG A 17 8.19 -4.08 4.26
N SER A 18 8.75 -3.92 5.45
CA SER A 18 10.09 -3.37 5.65
C SER A 18 10.85 -4.20 6.68
N ASN A 19 12.17 -4.03 6.75
CA ASN A 19 13.01 -4.57 7.82
C ASN A 19 12.97 -3.68 9.09
N GLY A 20 11.91 -2.88 9.28
CA GLY A 20 11.73 -2.00 10.44
C GLY A 20 12.46 -0.64 10.36
N THR A 21 13.31 -0.42 9.36
CA THR A 21 14.00 0.87 9.13
C THR A 21 13.04 1.95 8.62
N VAL A 22 12.05 1.57 7.81
CA VAL A 22 10.99 2.44 7.31
C VAL A 22 9.67 2.07 7.99
N ASN A 23 8.97 3.06 8.56
CA ASN A 23 7.63 2.87 9.10
C ASN A 23 6.60 2.81 7.96
N VAL A 24 6.23 1.60 7.55
CA VAL A 24 5.26 1.40 6.45
C VAL A 24 3.81 1.65 6.87
N ALA A 25 3.49 1.61 8.17
CA ALA A 25 2.16 1.98 8.67
C ALA A 25 1.85 3.46 8.41
N LYS A 26 2.78 4.35 8.74
CA LYS A 26 2.66 5.79 8.44
C LYS A 26 2.50 6.09 6.95
N PHE A 27 3.04 5.23 6.08
CA PHE A 27 2.83 5.37 4.64
C PHE A 27 1.42 4.91 4.24
N ALA A 28 0.98 3.75 4.74
CA ALA A 28 -0.35 3.21 4.45
C ALA A 28 -1.48 4.13 4.94
N GLU A 29 -1.32 4.79 6.08
CA GLU A 29 -2.27 5.76 6.64
C GLU A 29 -2.61 6.90 5.66
N LYS A 30 -1.63 7.35 4.85
CA LYS A 30 -1.85 8.41 3.84
C LYS A 30 -2.86 8.02 2.76
N PHE A 31 -3.10 6.72 2.59
CA PHE A 31 -4.03 6.16 1.62
C PHE A 31 -5.26 5.54 2.30
N GLY A 32 -5.52 5.87 3.57
CA GLY A 32 -6.64 5.33 4.34
C GLY A 32 -6.46 3.88 4.80
N GLY A 33 -5.23 3.35 4.73
CA GLY A 33 -4.87 2.05 5.27
C GLY A 33 -4.24 2.14 6.66
N GLY A 34 -3.49 1.10 7.04
CA GLY A 34 -2.82 1.03 8.33
C GLY A 34 -2.06 -0.27 8.54
N GLY A 35 -1.54 -0.47 9.76
CA GLY A 35 -0.83 -1.68 10.18
C GLY A 35 0.28 -1.40 11.19
N HIS A 36 1.34 -2.20 11.14
CA HIS A 36 2.51 -2.10 11.99
C HIS A 36 3.69 -1.42 11.28
N LYS A 37 4.67 -0.93 12.06
CA LYS A 37 5.88 -0.25 11.57
C LYS A 37 6.57 -1.02 10.43
N ALA A 38 6.61 -2.36 10.50
CA ALA A 38 7.27 -3.22 9.51
C ALA A 38 6.32 -3.91 8.51
N ALA A 39 5.00 -3.86 8.72
CA ALA A 39 4.02 -4.54 7.89
C ALA A 39 2.68 -3.78 7.90
N ALA A 40 2.27 -3.26 6.75
CA ALA A 40 1.04 -2.48 6.61
C ALA A 40 0.41 -2.70 5.23
N GLY A 41 -0.79 -2.17 5.02
CA GLY A 41 -1.45 -2.23 3.73
C GLY A 41 -2.56 -1.19 3.58
N PHE A 42 -2.95 -0.94 2.33
CA PHE A 42 -4.04 -0.03 1.98
C PHE A 42 -4.71 -0.50 0.68
N ALA A 43 -5.90 0.03 0.41
CA ALA A 43 -6.64 -0.25 -0.82
C ALA A 43 -7.09 1.05 -1.47
N VAL A 44 -6.95 1.14 -2.78
CA VAL A 44 -7.44 2.30 -3.57
C VAL A 44 -8.33 1.83 -4.70
N PRO A 45 -9.39 2.58 -5.07
CA PRO A 45 -10.19 2.27 -6.24
C PRO A 45 -9.35 2.26 -7.53
N VAL A 46 -9.59 1.30 -8.43
CA VAL A 46 -8.92 1.21 -9.74
C VAL A 46 -9.17 2.47 -10.58
N ASN A 47 -10.37 3.03 -10.48
CA ASN A 47 -10.79 4.21 -11.25
C ASN A 47 -10.13 5.53 -10.80
N LYS A 48 -9.52 5.58 -9.61
CA LYS A 48 -8.70 6.73 -9.18
C LYS A 48 -7.30 6.72 -9.78
N GLY A 49 -6.94 5.66 -10.52
CA GLY A 49 -5.58 5.42 -10.98
C GLY A 49 -4.68 4.96 -9.83
N VAL A 50 -3.59 4.27 -10.18
CA VAL A 50 -2.52 3.98 -9.22
C VAL A 50 -1.85 5.30 -8.79
N PRO A 51 -1.50 5.50 -7.51
CA PRO A 51 -0.84 6.72 -7.05
C PRO A 51 0.64 6.82 -7.45
N TRP A 52 1.14 5.90 -8.26
CA TRP A 52 2.48 5.90 -8.84
C TRP A 52 2.41 5.82 -10.37
N LYS A 53 3.39 6.40 -11.05
CA LYS A 53 3.49 6.25 -12.51
C LYS A 53 3.77 4.80 -12.86
N ARG A 54 2.99 4.23 -13.79
CA ARG A 54 3.38 3.02 -14.52
C ARG A 54 4.48 3.44 -15.50
N LEU A 55 5.65 2.80 -15.41
CA LEU A 55 6.72 2.93 -16.40
C LEU A 55 6.29 2.27 -17.71
#